data_AF-A0A4Q6FNR3-F1
#
_entry.id   AF-A0A4Q6FNR3-F1
#
_cell.length_a   1.000
_cell.length_b   1.000
_cell.length_c   1.000
_cell.angle_alpha   90.00
_cell.angle_beta   90.00
_cell.angle_gamma   90.00
#
_symmetry.space_group_name_H-M   'P 1'
#
loop_
_entity.id
_entity.type
_entity.pdbx_description
1 polymer ?
#
loop_
_entity_poly.entity_id
_entity_poly.type
_entity_poly.pdbx_seq_one_letter_code
_entity_poly.pdbx_strand_id
1 'polypeptide(L)'
;MQAESMFCADTMNRWVENEDARLLDTLLHEASHNLGPSHEYKVKSKTDDQIFGGPLASMLEELKAQTGSLFYGEYLLNKGVLDNALVEQSHLTFTTWAFGHISNGMRDAQGKSKPYSQLAAIQLGYLMKEKAAVWSPEKTAANGKDQGCMTIDTAKFRAAVPKLAQTVVGVKARGDKKLAEQLVKDYVDGKAATDLHKVIAERWLRAPKASFIYSVKVD
;
A
#
# COMPACT_ATOMS: atom_id res chain seq x y z
N MET A 1 -5.44 4.96 -19.47
CA MET A 1 -5.87 4.33 -18.19
C MET A 1 -5.12 4.97 -17.02
N GLN A 2 -5.61 4.84 -15.78
CA GLN A 2 -4.97 5.45 -14.60
C GLN A 2 -3.51 4.97 -14.43
N ALA A 3 -3.26 3.67 -14.57
CA ALA A 3 -1.93 3.08 -14.45
C ALA A 3 -0.89 3.68 -15.43
N GLU A 4 -1.28 3.89 -16.70
CA GLU A 4 -0.39 4.45 -17.74
C GLU A 4 0.07 5.89 -17.44
N SER A 5 -0.69 6.63 -16.64
CA SER A 5 -0.31 8.00 -16.22
C SER A 5 0.74 8.00 -15.11
N MET A 6 0.92 6.87 -14.42
CA MET A 6 1.83 6.73 -13.30
C MET A 6 3.05 5.88 -13.62
N PHE A 7 2.89 4.78 -14.36
CA PHE A 7 3.98 3.85 -14.64
C PHE A 7 4.87 4.29 -15.81
N CYS A 8 6.14 3.95 -15.71
CA CYS A 8 7.04 3.93 -16.85
C CYS A 8 6.68 2.75 -17.78
N ALA A 9 7.06 2.84 -19.06
CA ALA A 9 6.68 1.85 -20.07
C ALA A 9 7.05 0.40 -19.70
N ASP A 10 8.22 0.19 -19.10
CA ASP A 10 8.72 -1.12 -18.66
C ASP A 10 7.85 -1.78 -17.57
N THR A 11 7.29 -0.98 -16.68
CA THR A 11 6.36 -1.43 -15.63
C THR A 11 4.96 -1.60 -16.21
N MET A 12 4.52 -0.65 -17.04
CA MET A 12 3.21 -0.71 -17.68
C MET A 12 3.07 -1.94 -18.58
N ASN A 13 4.12 -2.34 -19.31
CA ASN A 13 4.12 -3.53 -20.17
C ASN A 13 3.90 -4.85 -19.41
N ARG A 14 4.12 -4.86 -18.09
CA ARG A 14 3.88 -6.03 -17.23
C ARG A 14 2.57 -5.91 -16.45
N TRP A 15 2.03 -4.71 -16.28
CA TRP A 15 0.80 -4.50 -15.53
C TRP A 15 -0.40 -4.88 -16.39
N VAL A 16 -1.29 -5.69 -15.83
CA VAL A 16 -2.62 -5.94 -16.37
C VAL A 16 -3.65 -5.80 -15.27
N GLU A 17 -4.88 -5.47 -15.63
CA GLU A 17 -5.99 -5.60 -14.69
C GLU A 17 -6.23 -7.09 -14.42
N ASN A 18 -6.13 -7.49 -13.15
CA ASN A 18 -6.15 -8.89 -12.75
C ASN A 18 -7.00 -9.07 -11.50
N GLU A 19 -8.17 -9.69 -11.67
CA GLU A 19 -9.13 -9.89 -10.58
C GLU A 19 -8.62 -10.90 -9.54
N ASP A 20 -7.92 -11.96 -9.97
CA ASP A 20 -7.35 -12.96 -9.08
C ASP A 20 -6.26 -12.38 -8.19
N ALA A 21 -5.41 -11.50 -8.74
CA ALA A 21 -4.39 -10.80 -7.99
C ALA A 21 -5.00 -9.87 -6.92
N ARG A 22 -6.10 -9.18 -7.25
CA ARG A 22 -6.86 -8.35 -6.30
C ARG A 22 -7.56 -9.19 -5.23
N LEU A 23 -8.13 -10.33 -5.63
CA LEU A 23 -8.77 -11.26 -4.70
C LEU A 23 -7.74 -11.86 -3.75
N LEU A 24 -6.58 -12.28 -4.26
CA LEU A 24 -5.48 -12.79 -3.44
C LEU A 24 -5.05 -11.77 -2.40
N ASP A 25 -4.85 -10.51 -2.80
CA ASP A 25 -4.47 -9.43 -1.88
C ASP A 25 -5.51 -9.23 -0.77
N THR A 26 -6.80 -9.23 -1.15
CA THR A 26 -7.91 -9.12 -0.19
C THR A 26 -7.93 -10.31 0.77
N LEU A 27 -7.86 -11.54 0.27
CA LEU A 27 -7.89 -12.75 1.10
C LEU A 27 -6.73 -12.79 2.10
N LEU A 28 -5.52 -12.44 1.66
CA LEU A 28 -4.36 -12.44 2.53
C LEU A 28 -4.35 -11.25 3.49
N HIS A 29 -4.93 -10.10 3.13
CA HIS A 29 -5.18 -8.98 4.03
C HIS A 29 -6.08 -9.43 5.19
N GLU A 30 -7.25 -9.98 4.90
CA GLU A 30 -8.20 -10.45 5.91
C GLU A 30 -7.60 -11.55 6.80
N ALA A 31 -6.87 -12.50 6.19
CA ALA A 31 -6.15 -13.52 6.95
C ALA A 31 -5.09 -12.89 7.88
N SER A 32 -4.41 -11.85 7.44
CA SER A 32 -3.33 -11.18 8.18
C SER A 32 -3.81 -10.41 9.41
N HIS A 33 -5.09 -10.01 9.48
CA HIS A 33 -5.66 -9.48 10.73
C HIS A 33 -5.53 -10.47 11.89
N ASN A 34 -5.64 -11.77 11.61
CA ASN A 34 -5.54 -12.84 12.61
C ASN A 34 -4.10 -13.29 12.91
N LEU A 35 -3.10 -12.67 12.28
CA LEU A 35 -1.71 -13.08 12.37
C LEU A 35 -0.85 -11.97 13.00
N GLY A 36 0.01 -12.36 13.95
CA GLY A 36 0.84 -11.43 14.72
C GLY A 36 0.07 -10.67 15.81
N PRO A 37 0.67 -9.64 16.42
CA PRO A 37 0.01 -8.81 17.44
C PRO A 37 -1.28 -8.17 16.89
N SER A 38 -2.40 -8.42 17.57
CA SER A 38 -3.71 -7.82 17.30
C SER A 38 -4.01 -6.70 18.29
N HIS A 39 -5.16 -6.04 18.15
CA HIS A 39 -5.57 -4.93 19.03
C HIS A 39 -5.68 -5.32 20.52
N GLU A 40 -5.91 -6.60 20.84
CA GLU A 40 -5.95 -7.10 22.23
C GLU A 40 -4.58 -7.50 22.78
N TYR A 41 -3.57 -7.62 21.91
CA TYR A 41 -2.22 -7.95 22.33
C TYR A 41 -1.68 -6.88 23.27
N LYS A 42 -1.10 -7.30 24.40
CA LYS A 42 -0.60 -6.38 25.42
C LYS A 42 0.91 -6.30 25.40
N VAL A 43 1.42 -5.09 25.21
CA VAL A 43 2.83 -4.78 25.41
C VAL A 43 2.97 -4.06 26.74
N LYS A 44 3.70 -4.65 27.69
CA LYS A 44 3.86 -4.09 29.05
C LYS A 44 2.49 -3.75 29.68
N SER A 45 1.54 -4.67 29.58
CA SER A 45 0.16 -4.58 30.09
C SER A 45 -0.74 -3.53 29.44
N LYS A 46 -0.32 -2.90 28.34
CA LYS A 46 -1.12 -1.92 27.58
C LYS A 46 -1.58 -2.49 26.24
N THR A 47 -2.82 -2.25 25.87
CA THR A 47 -3.37 -2.55 24.53
C THR A 47 -2.86 -1.56 23.48
N ASP A 48 -3.08 -1.86 22.20
CA ASP A 48 -2.70 -0.98 21.10
C ASP A 48 -3.27 0.43 21.24
N ASP A 49 -4.55 0.58 21.57
CA ASP A 49 -5.19 1.89 21.75
C ASP A 49 -4.55 2.69 22.90
N GLN A 50 -4.15 2.01 23.98
CA GLN A 50 -3.49 2.65 25.12
C GLN A 50 -2.06 3.11 24.80
N ILE A 51 -1.41 2.49 23.81
CA ILE A 51 -0.05 2.84 23.37
C ILE A 51 -0.11 3.91 22.29
N PHE A 52 -0.77 3.60 21.18
CA PHE A 52 -0.72 4.39 19.95
C PHE A 52 -1.80 5.48 19.92
N GLY A 53 -2.95 5.24 20.55
CA GLY A 53 -4.16 6.06 20.41
C GLY A 53 -4.96 5.67 19.16
N GLY A 54 -6.30 5.69 19.27
CA GLY A 54 -7.22 5.09 18.31
C GLY A 54 -6.88 5.30 16.83
N PRO A 55 -6.71 6.55 16.33
CA PRO A 55 -6.40 6.76 14.92
C PRO A 55 -5.10 6.12 14.44
N LEU A 56 -4.04 6.15 15.26
CA LEU A 56 -2.75 5.55 14.92
C LEU A 56 -2.82 4.02 15.07
N ALA A 57 -3.51 3.51 16.10
CA ALA A 57 -3.74 2.09 16.30
C ALA A 57 -4.50 1.46 15.12
N SER A 58 -5.60 2.08 14.67
CA SER A 58 -6.35 1.62 13.50
C SER A 58 -5.51 1.62 12.24
N MET A 59 -4.75 2.70 11.97
CA MET A 59 -3.84 2.73 10.81
C MET A 59 -2.78 1.62 10.90
N LEU A 60 -2.19 1.37 12.07
CA LEU A 60 -1.18 0.32 12.24
C LEU A 60 -1.74 -1.10 12.08
N GLU A 61 -2.99 -1.34 12.48
CA GLU A 61 -3.66 -2.63 12.25
C GLU A 61 -3.84 -2.89 10.75
N GLU A 62 -4.39 -1.93 10.02
CA GLU A 62 -4.53 -2.03 8.56
C GLU A 62 -3.17 -2.13 7.85
N LEU A 63 -2.17 -1.34 8.29
CA LEU A 63 -0.83 -1.40 7.74
C LEU A 63 -0.19 -2.78 7.95
N LYS A 64 -0.43 -3.41 9.11
CA LYS A 64 0.00 -4.78 9.40
C LYS A 64 -0.70 -5.76 8.45
N ALA A 65 -2.03 -5.68 8.32
CA ALA A 65 -2.80 -6.57 7.47
C ALA A 65 -2.37 -6.47 5.99
N GLN A 66 -2.28 -5.26 5.45
CA GLN A 66 -1.86 -5.02 4.07
C GLN A 66 -0.40 -5.43 3.82
N THR A 67 0.49 -5.22 4.81
CA THR A 67 1.88 -5.70 4.71
C THR A 67 1.96 -7.21 4.80
N GLY A 68 1.09 -7.83 5.60
CA GLY A 68 0.92 -9.27 5.70
C GLY A 68 0.50 -9.89 4.38
N SER A 69 -0.41 -9.24 3.63
CA SER A 69 -0.79 -9.68 2.29
C SER A 69 0.43 -9.87 1.37
N LEU A 70 1.29 -8.85 1.27
CA LEU A 70 2.51 -8.92 0.46
C LEU A 70 3.47 -10.01 0.96
N PHE A 71 3.67 -10.09 2.28
CA PHE A 71 4.58 -11.05 2.89
C PHE A 71 4.12 -12.50 2.67
N TYR A 72 2.84 -12.78 2.89
CA TYR A 72 2.31 -14.13 2.72
C TYR A 72 2.19 -14.52 1.25
N GLY A 73 1.97 -13.58 0.33
CA GLY A 73 2.06 -13.85 -1.11
C GLY A 73 3.44 -14.39 -1.49
N GLU A 74 4.50 -13.70 -1.08
CA GLU A 74 5.89 -14.14 -1.28
C GLU A 74 6.23 -15.43 -0.53
N TYR A 75 5.73 -15.58 0.71
CA TYR A 75 5.92 -16.82 1.47
C TYR A 75 5.29 -18.03 0.77
N LEU A 76 4.05 -17.90 0.29
CA LEU A 76 3.32 -18.98 -0.38
C LEU A 76 3.90 -19.30 -1.76
N LEU A 77 4.41 -18.28 -2.49
CA LEU A 77 5.22 -18.49 -3.69
C LEU A 77 6.45 -19.36 -3.38
N ASN A 78 7.21 -19.01 -2.34
CA ASN A 78 8.40 -19.78 -1.94
C ASN A 78 8.08 -21.19 -1.45
N LYS A 79 6.83 -21.46 -1.05
CA LYS A 79 6.32 -22.80 -0.72
C LYS A 79 5.77 -23.57 -1.93
N GLY A 80 5.76 -22.98 -3.12
CA GLY A 80 5.21 -23.58 -4.33
C GLY A 80 3.67 -23.68 -4.33
N VAL A 81 2.99 -22.90 -3.49
CA VAL A 81 1.53 -22.86 -3.41
C VAL A 81 0.94 -21.88 -4.41
N LEU A 82 1.65 -20.77 -4.68
CA LEU A 82 1.22 -19.73 -5.63
C LEU A 82 2.19 -19.65 -6.81
N ASP A 83 1.65 -19.26 -7.96
CA ASP A 83 2.43 -19.02 -9.16
C ASP A 83 3.16 -17.67 -9.12
N ASN A 84 4.37 -17.65 -9.67
CA ASN A 84 5.18 -16.43 -9.77
C ASN A 84 4.45 -15.30 -10.49
N ALA A 85 3.72 -15.61 -11.56
CA ALA A 85 2.99 -14.62 -12.34
C ALA A 85 1.87 -13.97 -11.52
N LEU A 86 1.12 -14.74 -10.73
CA LEU A 86 0.06 -14.22 -9.87
C LEU A 86 0.62 -13.30 -8.78
N VAL A 87 1.73 -13.68 -8.15
CA VAL A 87 2.36 -12.85 -7.09
C VAL A 87 3.03 -11.60 -7.68
N GLU A 88 3.62 -11.68 -8.88
CA GLU A 88 4.10 -10.46 -9.54
C GLU A 88 2.94 -9.51 -9.89
N GLN A 89 1.82 -10.04 -10.38
CA GLN A 89 0.63 -9.22 -10.60
C GLN A 89 0.08 -8.65 -9.30
N SER A 90 0.06 -9.39 -8.19
CA SER A 90 -0.42 -8.85 -6.92
C SER A 90 0.41 -7.65 -6.44
N HIS A 91 1.73 -7.65 -6.66
CA HIS A 91 2.58 -6.47 -6.38
C HIS A 91 2.23 -5.25 -7.25
N LEU A 92 1.98 -5.49 -8.54
CA LEU A 92 1.64 -4.44 -9.49
C LEU A 92 0.22 -3.89 -9.23
N THR A 93 -0.74 -4.76 -8.94
CA THR A 93 -2.10 -4.43 -8.50
C THR A 93 -2.08 -3.65 -7.18
N PHE A 94 -1.32 -4.10 -6.19
CA PHE A 94 -1.08 -3.39 -4.93
C PHE A 94 -0.58 -1.96 -5.18
N THR A 95 0.36 -1.79 -6.11
CA THR A 95 0.92 -0.47 -6.41
C THR A 95 -0.15 0.49 -6.97
N THR A 96 -0.99 0.00 -7.88
CA THR A 96 -2.12 0.80 -8.39
C THR A 96 -3.22 1.04 -7.35
N TRP A 97 -3.45 0.07 -6.46
CA TRP A 97 -4.34 0.23 -5.31
C TRP A 97 -3.83 1.33 -4.37
N ALA A 98 -2.52 1.34 -4.10
CA ALA A 98 -1.89 2.37 -3.27
C ALA A 98 -2.04 3.76 -3.89
N PHE A 99 -1.84 3.91 -5.21
CA PHE A 99 -2.11 5.17 -5.92
C PHE A 99 -3.56 5.61 -5.76
N GLY A 100 -4.50 4.68 -5.89
CA GLY A 100 -5.92 4.92 -5.66
C GLY A 100 -6.20 5.51 -4.27
N HIS A 101 -5.68 4.89 -3.21
CA HIS A 101 -5.86 5.40 -1.85
C HIS A 101 -5.17 6.74 -1.62
N ILE A 102 -3.92 6.89 -2.07
CA ILE A 102 -3.16 8.14 -1.95
C ILE A 102 -3.88 9.30 -2.64
N SER A 103 -4.48 9.06 -3.81
CA SER A 103 -5.21 10.08 -4.58
C SER A 103 -6.40 10.69 -3.81
N ASN A 104 -6.94 9.97 -2.81
CA ASN A 104 -8.06 10.44 -1.98
C ASN A 104 -7.62 11.35 -0.80
N GLY A 105 -6.33 11.63 -0.68
CA GLY A 105 -5.74 12.41 0.40
C GLY A 105 -5.59 11.62 1.70
N MET A 106 -4.76 12.14 2.61
CA MET A 106 -4.35 11.46 3.85
C MET A 106 -5.30 11.71 5.03
N ARG A 107 -6.17 12.70 4.91
CA ARG A 107 -7.09 13.16 5.95
C ARG A 107 -8.47 13.46 5.34
N ASP A 108 -9.52 13.40 6.15
CA ASP A 108 -10.86 13.86 5.76
C ASP A 108 -11.02 15.38 5.94
N ALA A 109 -12.22 15.89 5.65
CA ALA A 109 -12.52 17.32 5.74
C ALA A 109 -12.43 17.86 7.18
N GLN A 110 -12.50 16.99 8.18
CA GLN A 110 -12.38 17.30 9.60
C GLN A 110 -10.93 17.12 10.12
N GLY A 111 -9.99 16.76 9.23
CA GLY A 111 -8.58 16.56 9.56
C GLY A 111 -8.27 15.18 10.17
N LYS A 112 -9.25 14.28 10.28
CA LYS A 112 -9.04 12.93 10.79
C LYS A 112 -8.25 12.11 9.77
N SER A 113 -7.27 11.35 10.25
CA SER A 113 -6.48 10.43 9.43
C SER A 113 -7.37 9.43 8.68
N LYS A 114 -7.06 9.19 7.41
CA LYS A 114 -7.63 8.10 6.61
C LYS A 114 -6.66 6.90 6.66
N PRO A 115 -6.97 5.81 7.39
CA PRO A 115 -6.05 4.69 7.61
C PRO A 115 -5.46 4.13 6.30
N TYR A 116 -6.31 3.77 5.34
CA TYR A 116 -5.86 3.19 4.07
C TYR A 116 -5.01 4.15 3.22
N SER A 117 -5.31 5.44 3.21
CA SER A 117 -4.46 6.42 2.51
C SER A 117 -3.08 6.52 3.13
N GLN A 118 -3.00 6.57 4.46
CA GLN A 118 -1.73 6.71 5.17
C GLN A 118 -0.90 5.42 5.10
N LEU A 119 -1.52 4.25 5.24
CA LEU A 119 -0.81 2.99 5.13
C LEU A 119 -0.29 2.76 3.70
N ALA A 120 -1.07 3.12 2.67
CA ALA A 120 -0.65 3.04 1.28
C ALA A 120 0.56 3.94 1.00
N ALA A 121 0.54 5.17 1.55
CA ALA A 121 1.67 6.10 1.48
C ALA A 121 2.91 5.54 2.20
N ILE A 122 2.76 4.94 3.38
CA ILE A 122 3.86 4.31 4.12
C ILE A 122 4.46 3.15 3.33
N GLN A 123 3.64 2.24 2.80
CA GLN A 123 4.14 1.08 2.06
C GLN A 123 4.84 1.51 0.76
N LEU A 124 4.24 2.42 -0.01
CA LEU A 124 4.87 2.96 -1.22
C LEU A 124 6.19 3.68 -0.89
N GLY A 125 6.19 4.54 0.14
CA GLY A 125 7.38 5.26 0.59
C GLY A 125 8.49 4.33 1.07
N TYR A 126 8.14 3.22 1.74
CA TYR A 126 9.11 2.19 2.14
C TYR A 126 9.69 1.47 0.92
N LEU A 127 8.86 1.08 -0.05
CA LEU A 127 9.33 0.50 -1.31
C LEU A 127 10.26 1.45 -2.07
N MET A 128 9.99 2.76 -2.02
CA MET A 128 10.88 3.77 -2.59
C MET A 128 12.21 3.86 -1.86
N LYS A 129 12.21 3.81 -0.52
CA LYS A 129 13.43 3.74 0.29
C LYS A 129 14.28 2.51 -0.08
N GLU A 130 13.64 1.36 -0.30
CA GLU A 130 14.31 0.12 -0.71
C GLU A 130 14.62 0.07 -2.21
N LYS A 131 14.34 1.13 -2.96
CA LYS A 131 14.50 1.24 -4.43
C LYS A 131 13.72 0.19 -5.22
N ALA A 132 12.72 -0.42 -4.61
CA ALA A 132 11.75 -1.31 -5.25
C ALA A 132 10.75 -0.54 -6.10
N ALA A 133 10.41 0.69 -5.68
CA ALA A 133 9.68 1.66 -6.47
C ALA A 133 10.59 2.87 -6.75
N VAL A 134 10.70 3.31 -8.00
CA VAL A 134 11.57 4.44 -8.37
C VAL A 134 10.78 5.47 -9.17
N TRP A 135 10.61 6.65 -8.60
CA TRP A 135 10.05 7.81 -9.31
C TRP A 135 11.15 8.50 -10.13
N SER A 136 10.94 8.58 -11.44
CA SER A 136 11.86 9.17 -12.42
C SER A 136 11.20 10.43 -13.02
N PRO A 137 11.36 11.63 -12.41
CA PRO A 137 10.67 12.86 -12.86
C PRO A 137 11.04 13.29 -14.29
N GLU A 138 12.18 12.86 -14.80
CA GLU A 138 12.72 13.18 -16.12
C GLU A 138 12.20 12.28 -17.25
N LYS A 139 11.57 11.14 -16.94
CA LYS A 139 11.02 10.21 -17.94
C LYS A 139 9.56 10.49 -18.24
N THR A 140 9.13 10.25 -19.48
CA THR A 140 7.71 10.28 -19.83
C THR A 140 7.00 9.02 -19.34
N ALA A 141 5.81 9.17 -18.74
CA ALA A 141 4.95 8.06 -18.36
C ALA A 141 4.47 7.27 -19.59
N ALA A 142 3.99 6.05 -19.35
CA ALA A 142 3.57 5.14 -20.41
C ALA A 142 2.45 5.68 -21.31
N ASN A 143 1.66 6.64 -20.82
CA ASN A 143 0.66 7.33 -21.64
C ASN A 143 1.23 8.30 -22.68
N GLY A 144 2.55 8.52 -22.71
CA GLY A 144 3.24 9.38 -23.67
C GLY A 144 3.01 10.89 -23.48
N LYS A 145 2.36 11.31 -22.38
CA LYS A 145 1.94 12.70 -22.15
C LYS A 145 2.48 13.27 -20.85
N ASP A 146 2.43 12.49 -19.77
CA ASP A 146 2.79 12.99 -18.45
C ASP A 146 4.30 12.89 -18.19
N GLN A 147 4.89 13.96 -17.64
CA GLN A 147 6.30 14.04 -17.30
C GLN A 147 6.55 13.49 -15.89
N GLY A 148 7.38 12.48 -15.77
CA GLY A 148 7.64 11.73 -14.56
C GLY A 148 6.89 10.40 -14.53
N CYS A 149 7.56 9.32 -14.13
CA CYS A 149 6.92 8.00 -14.04
C CYS A 149 7.56 7.11 -12.97
N MET A 150 6.82 6.08 -12.54
CA MET A 150 7.23 5.10 -11.54
C MET A 150 7.66 3.79 -12.22
N THR A 151 8.85 3.30 -11.87
CA THR A 151 9.32 1.95 -12.20
C THR A 151 9.20 1.04 -10.98
N ILE A 152 8.68 -0.17 -11.16
CA ILE A 152 8.63 -1.20 -10.12
C ILE A 152 9.62 -2.32 -10.44
N ASP A 153 10.65 -2.46 -9.62
CA ASP A 153 11.67 -3.51 -9.73
C ASP A 153 11.19 -4.75 -8.96
N THR A 154 10.81 -5.81 -9.69
CA THR A 154 10.24 -7.03 -9.10
C THR A 154 11.19 -7.67 -8.08
N ALA A 155 12.48 -7.79 -8.38
CA ALA A 155 13.43 -8.44 -7.48
C ALA A 155 13.63 -7.64 -6.19
N LYS A 156 13.75 -6.31 -6.29
CA LYS A 156 13.86 -5.45 -5.11
C LYS A 156 12.56 -5.37 -4.32
N PHE A 157 11.40 -5.43 -4.97
CA PHE A 157 10.12 -5.51 -4.29
C PHE A 157 10.08 -6.74 -3.38
N ARG A 158 10.39 -7.93 -3.93
CA ARG A 158 10.48 -9.18 -3.16
C ARG A 158 11.43 -9.08 -1.97
N ALA A 159 12.60 -8.47 -2.18
CA ALA A 159 13.58 -8.28 -1.11
C ALA A 159 13.14 -7.24 -0.05
N ALA A 160 12.30 -6.28 -0.41
CA ALA A 160 11.81 -5.22 0.47
C ALA A 160 10.66 -5.70 1.38
N VAL A 161 9.78 -6.57 0.87
CA VAL A 161 8.61 -7.10 1.60
C VAL A 161 8.94 -7.64 2.99
N PRO A 162 9.91 -8.56 3.19
CA PRO A 162 10.22 -9.06 4.53
C PRO A 162 10.78 -7.98 5.47
N LYS A 163 11.48 -6.98 4.95
CA LYS A 163 12.00 -5.86 5.76
C LYS A 163 10.88 -4.93 6.21
N LEU A 164 9.92 -4.66 5.31
CA LEU A 164 8.72 -3.91 5.62
C LEU A 164 7.90 -4.65 6.68
N ALA A 165 7.67 -5.95 6.52
CA ALA A 165 6.98 -6.78 7.50
C ALA A 165 7.67 -6.75 8.88
N GLN A 166 9.00 -6.91 8.92
CA GLN A 166 9.77 -6.82 10.16
C GLN A 166 9.61 -5.45 10.84
N THR A 167 9.58 -4.38 10.06
CA THR A 167 9.39 -3.02 10.56
C THR A 167 7.98 -2.86 11.14
N VAL A 168 6.94 -3.13 10.35
CA VAL A 168 5.53 -2.92 10.71
C VAL A 168 5.09 -3.83 11.85
N VAL A 169 5.32 -5.14 11.74
CA VAL A 169 4.96 -6.08 12.81
C VAL A 169 5.78 -5.78 14.07
N GLY A 170 7.04 -5.39 13.90
CA GLY A 170 7.90 -4.99 15.00
C GLY A 170 7.40 -3.76 15.77
N VAL A 171 6.82 -2.77 15.09
CA VAL A 171 6.20 -1.60 15.74
C VAL A 171 5.12 -2.05 16.72
N LYS A 172 4.18 -2.88 16.27
CA LYS A 172 3.10 -3.39 17.13
C LYS A 172 3.65 -4.30 18.24
N ALA A 173 4.52 -5.25 17.90
CA ALA A 173 5.07 -6.22 18.85
C ALA A 173 5.84 -5.57 20.02
N ARG A 174 6.49 -4.42 19.78
CA ARG A 174 7.24 -3.68 20.79
C ARG A 174 6.49 -2.50 21.39
N GLY A 175 5.28 -2.18 20.91
CA GLY A 175 4.59 -0.95 21.30
C GLY A 175 5.38 0.31 20.93
N ASP A 176 6.10 0.29 19.80
CA ASP A 176 7.06 1.33 19.41
C ASP A 176 6.35 2.53 18.76
N LYS A 177 5.70 3.34 19.59
CA LYS A 177 4.97 4.53 19.14
C LYS A 177 5.86 5.52 18.38
N LYS A 178 7.10 5.69 18.83
CA LYS A 178 8.04 6.63 18.22
C LYS A 178 8.34 6.25 16.77
N LEU A 179 8.59 4.97 16.50
CA LEU A 179 8.79 4.50 15.14
C LEU A 179 7.50 4.62 14.31
N ALA A 180 6.33 4.33 14.88
CA ALA A 180 5.05 4.52 14.19
C ALA A 180 4.84 5.97 13.73
N GLU A 181 5.05 6.93 14.63
CA GLU A 181 4.95 8.37 14.33
C GLU A 181 6.01 8.82 13.32
N GLN A 182 7.21 8.24 13.38
CA GLN A 182 8.27 8.52 12.41
C GLN A 182 7.90 8.03 11.00
N LEU A 183 7.28 6.85 10.85
CA LEU A 183 6.79 6.36 9.55
C LEU A 183 5.75 7.31 8.96
N VAL A 184 4.83 7.82 9.78
CA VAL A 184 3.85 8.84 9.35
C VAL A 184 4.58 10.11 8.92
N LYS A 185 5.51 10.62 9.74
CA LYS A 185 6.26 11.84 9.43
C LYS A 185 7.03 11.72 8.11
N ASP A 186 7.67 10.58 7.85
CA ASP A 186 8.53 10.42 6.68
C ASP A 186 7.73 10.17 5.41
N TYR A 187 6.69 9.34 5.47
CA TYR A 187 6.01 8.83 4.29
C TYR A 187 4.61 9.39 4.07
N VAL A 188 4.02 10.06 5.06
CA VAL A 188 2.72 10.74 4.92
C VAL A 188 2.93 12.25 4.83
N ASP A 189 3.61 12.82 5.81
CA ASP A 189 3.74 14.28 5.97
C ASP A 189 5.04 14.84 5.36
N GLY A 190 5.99 13.99 5.00
CA GLY A 190 7.29 14.37 4.46
C GLY A 190 7.18 15.13 3.13
N LYS A 191 8.08 16.10 2.89
CA LYS A 191 8.04 16.92 1.68
C LYS A 191 8.09 16.11 0.39
N ALA A 192 9.02 15.15 0.30
CA ALA A 192 9.14 14.28 -0.86
C ALA A 192 7.89 13.42 -1.08
N ALA A 193 7.31 12.89 0.00
CA ALA A 193 6.08 12.10 -0.06
C ALA A 193 4.89 12.95 -0.52
N THR A 194 4.68 14.12 0.11
CA THR A 194 3.58 15.02 -0.25
C THR A 194 3.68 15.58 -1.66
N ASP A 195 4.88 15.81 -2.20
CA ASP A 195 5.05 16.18 -3.61
C ASP A 195 4.59 15.05 -4.55
N LEU A 196 4.98 13.80 -4.27
CA LEU A 196 4.53 12.65 -5.05
C LEU A 196 3.01 12.41 -4.90
N HIS A 197 2.46 12.58 -3.70
CA HIS A 197 1.02 12.43 -3.46
C HIS A 197 0.19 13.40 -4.31
N LYS A 198 0.68 14.64 -4.51
CA LYS A 198 0.02 15.61 -5.38
C LYS A 198 0.01 15.14 -6.83
N VAL A 199 1.13 14.61 -7.32
CA VAL A 199 1.22 14.06 -8.69
C VAL A 199 0.28 12.87 -8.86
N ILE A 200 0.27 11.95 -7.89
CA ILE A 200 -0.67 10.81 -7.87
C ILE A 200 -2.11 11.32 -7.90
N ALA A 201 -2.49 12.24 -7.02
CA ALA A 201 -3.84 12.77 -6.98
C ALA A 201 -4.25 13.45 -8.29
N GLU A 202 -3.40 14.33 -8.82
CA GLU A 202 -3.65 15.04 -10.07
C GLU A 202 -3.92 14.07 -11.23
N ARG A 203 -3.10 13.03 -11.38
CA ARG A 203 -3.20 12.10 -12.51
C ARG A 203 -4.27 11.05 -12.33
N TRP A 204 -4.34 10.46 -11.14
CA TRP A 204 -5.25 9.35 -10.85
C TRP A 204 -6.71 9.80 -10.90
N LEU A 205 -7.01 11.04 -10.46
CA LEU A 205 -8.36 11.59 -10.44
C LEU A 205 -8.85 12.13 -11.80
N ARG A 206 -8.03 12.11 -12.86
CA ARG A 206 -8.50 12.46 -14.23
C ARG A 206 -9.50 11.45 -14.77
N ALA A 207 -9.40 10.20 -14.32
CA ALA A 207 -10.35 9.16 -14.68
C ALA A 207 -11.52 9.11 -13.69
N PRO A 208 -12.76 8.88 -14.15
CA PRO A 208 -13.89 8.70 -13.27
C PRO A 208 -13.70 7.46 -12.38
N LYS A 209 -14.23 7.52 -11.16
CA LYS A 209 -14.26 6.38 -10.25
C LYS A 209 -15.35 5.40 -10.66
N ALA A 210 -15.17 4.13 -10.31
CA ALA A 210 -16.21 3.13 -10.45
C ALA A 210 -17.50 3.60 -9.76
N SER A 211 -18.62 3.51 -10.48
CA SER A 211 -19.96 3.79 -9.97
C SER A 211 -20.72 2.47 -9.91
N PHE A 212 -21.27 2.13 -8.74
CA PHE A 212 -22.08 0.93 -8.57
C PHE A 212 -23.55 1.28 -8.79
N ILE A 213 -24.16 0.62 -9.77
CA ILE A 213 -25.61 0.70 -10.02
C ILE A 213 -26.23 -0.57 -9.44
N TYR A 214 -26.97 -0.40 -8.35
CA TYR A 214 -27.69 -1.50 -7.72
C TYR A 214 -29.07 -1.63 -8.36
N SER A 215 -29.50 -2.86 -8.63
CA SER A 215 -30.90 -3.17 -8.92
C SER A 215 -31.45 -4.07 -7.81
N VAL A 216 -32.60 -3.70 -7.28
CA VAL A 216 -33.34 -4.53 -6.32
C VAL A 216 -34.51 -5.12 -7.09
N LYS A 217 -34.53 -6.45 -7.22
CA LYS A 217 -35.74 -7.17 -7.62
C LYS A 217 -36.56 -7.41 -6.36
N VAL A 218 -37.79 -6.92 -6.37
CA VAL A 218 -38.79 -7.26 -5.35
C VAL A 218 -39.64 -8.34 -6.00
N ASP A 219 -39.63 -9.54 -5.41
CA ASP A 219 -40.52 -10.64 -5.80
C ASP A 219 -41.98 -10.33 -5.39
#